data_AF-A0A7C3BRD6-F1
#
_entry.id   AF-A0A7C3BRD6-F1
#
_cell.length_a   1.000
_cell.length_b   1.000
_cell.length_c   1.000
_cell.angle_alpha   90.00
_cell.angle_beta   90.00
_cell.angle_gamma   90.00
#
_symmetry.space_group_name_H-M   'P 1'
#
loop_
_entity.id
_entity.type
_entity.pdbx_description
1 polymer ?
#
loop_
_entity_poly.entity_id
_entity_poly.type
_entity_poly.pdbx_seq_one_letter_code
_entity_poly.pdbx_strand_id
1 'polypeptide(L)'
;MAHFYPSFETFDLADQILEAIAARTVGYQGRIGVAWYWRLRGGILVTFTLHYTVTEQRWDLLQAEAASPNVGVFSSADFPFTAYGTVLTSPPFIHELEGRAEWSNRLYFQMGDLINDAVLWLEMLGASIIDPQVRPPAAFPDLGILERALVKHAAFQLDGTFHLEELHAAFPKRISRRSLSELAQRWEELGLLTDERPRRITVALRVLSGVEY
;
A
#
# COMPACT_ATOMS: atom_id res chain seq x y z
N MET A 1 1.95 -25.66 3.42
CA MET A 1 1.35 -25.46 4.77
C MET A 1 -0.14 -25.57 4.62
N ALA A 2 -0.83 -26.23 5.55
CA ALA A 2 -2.29 -26.23 5.56
C ALA A 2 -2.78 -24.80 5.83
N HIS A 3 -3.76 -24.33 5.05
CA HIS A 3 -4.42 -23.06 5.32
C HIS A 3 -5.49 -23.31 6.37
N PHE A 4 -5.33 -22.69 7.55
CA PHE A 4 -6.35 -22.70 8.59
C PHE A 4 -7.27 -21.51 8.40
N TYR A 5 -8.57 -21.77 8.43
CA TYR A 5 -9.60 -20.76 8.26
C TYR A 5 -10.38 -20.61 9.56
N PRO A 6 -10.73 -19.37 9.96
CA PRO A 6 -11.57 -19.16 11.13
C PRO A 6 -12.91 -19.90 11.04
N SER A 7 -13.42 -20.37 12.17
CA SER A 7 -14.81 -20.84 12.26
C SER A 7 -15.83 -19.72 12.04
N PHE A 8 -17.08 -20.10 11.83
CA PHE A 8 -18.21 -19.15 11.76
C PHE A 8 -18.33 -18.31 13.05
N GLU A 9 -18.23 -18.93 14.23
CA GLU A 9 -18.28 -18.20 15.51
C GLU A 9 -17.10 -17.21 15.65
N THR A 10 -15.90 -17.58 15.19
CA THR A 10 -14.76 -16.67 15.18
C THR A 10 -15.05 -15.45 14.31
N PHE A 11 -15.69 -15.64 13.15
CA PHE A 11 -16.11 -14.52 12.33
C PHE A 11 -17.19 -13.67 12.99
N ASP A 12 -18.18 -14.26 13.67
CA ASP A 12 -19.21 -13.48 14.39
C ASP A 12 -18.60 -12.62 15.50
N LEU A 13 -17.54 -13.10 16.16
CA LEU A 13 -16.79 -12.31 17.14
C LEU A 13 -16.00 -11.18 16.47
N ALA A 14 -15.37 -11.44 15.32
CA ALA A 14 -14.67 -10.42 14.55
C ALA A 14 -15.63 -9.39 13.94
N ASP A 15 -16.83 -9.80 13.51
CA ASP A 15 -17.88 -8.95 12.95
C ASP A 15 -18.23 -7.82 13.92
N GLN A 16 -18.16 -8.03 15.24
CA GLN A 16 -18.34 -6.96 16.23
C GLN A 16 -17.37 -5.77 16.05
N ILE A 17 -16.12 -6.05 15.66
CA ILE A 17 -15.10 -5.03 15.39
C ILE A 17 -15.37 -4.41 14.00
N LEU A 18 -15.53 -5.25 12.98
CA LEU A 18 -15.61 -4.78 11.59
C LEU A 18 -16.93 -4.04 11.31
N GLU A 19 -18.04 -4.43 11.91
CA GLU A 19 -19.31 -3.70 11.83
C GLU A 19 -19.23 -2.35 12.56
N ALA A 20 -18.51 -2.27 13.69
CA ALA A 20 -18.29 -1.01 14.39
C ALA A 20 -17.42 -0.04 13.58
N ILE A 21 -16.41 -0.56 12.87
CA ILE A 21 -15.63 0.22 11.89
C ILE A 21 -16.53 0.65 10.72
N ALA A 22 -17.32 -0.26 10.17
CA ALA A 22 -18.22 0.00 9.05
C ALA A 22 -19.29 1.05 9.38
N ALA A 23 -19.81 1.05 10.61
CA ALA A 23 -20.78 2.05 11.07
C ALA A 23 -20.21 3.48 11.10
N ARG A 24 -18.88 3.63 11.10
CA ARG A 24 -18.17 4.91 11.20
C ARG A 24 -17.45 5.30 9.90
N THR A 25 -17.48 4.45 8.88
CA THR A 25 -16.75 4.63 7.63
C THR A 25 -17.68 4.46 6.43
N VAL A 26 -17.28 4.99 5.28
CA VAL A 26 -18.04 4.83 4.03
C VAL A 26 -17.47 3.70 3.18
N GLY A 27 -18.31 3.10 2.35
CA GLY A 27 -17.87 2.18 1.31
C GLY A 27 -17.80 0.70 1.71
N TYR A 28 -18.18 0.34 2.94
CA TYR A 28 -18.28 -1.07 3.34
C TYR A 28 -19.19 -1.87 2.39
N GLN A 29 -18.73 -3.04 1.94
CA GLN A 29 -19.41 -3.93 1.00
C GLN A 29 -19.86 -5.24 1.65
N GLY A 30 -19.47 -5.50 2.90
CA GLY A 30 -19.73 -6.77 3.59
C GLY A 30 -18.52 -7.71 3.65
N ARG A 31 -18.75 -8.87 4.25
CA ARG A 31 -17.83 -10.01 4.30
C ARG A 31 -18.04 -10.92 3.08
N ILE A 32 -16.96 -11.32 2.42
CA ILE A 32 -16.98 -12.37 1.39
C ILE A 32 -15.92 -13.42 1.76
N GLY A 33 -16.36 -14.63 2.05
CA GLY A 33 -15.47 -15.69 2.54
C GLY A 33 -14.84 -15.31 3.88
N VAL A 34 -13.51 -15.20 3.90
CA VAL A 34 -12.70 -14.97 5.12
C VAL A 34 -12.23 -13.53 5.30
N ALA A 35 -12.79 -12.61 4.50
CA ALA A 35 -12.33 -11.24 4.44
C ALA A 35 -13.49 -10.24 4.36
N TRP A 36 -13.26 -9.05 4.91
CA TRP A 36 -14.19 -7.93 4.91
C TRP A 36 -13.73 -6.84 3.95
N TYR A 37 -14.67 -6.28 3.18
CA TYR A 37 -14.34 -5.42 2.06
C TYR A 37 -14.91 -4.01 2.20
N TRP A 38 -14.09 -3.02 1.89
CA TRP A 38 -14.51 -1.64 1.64
C TRP A 38 -14.11 -1.23 0.24
N ARG A 39 -15.03 -0.55 -0.45
CA ARG A 39 -14.76 0.15 -1.69
C ARG A 39 -14.76 1.64 -1.43
N LEU A 40 -13.57 2.21 -1.38
CA LEU A 40 -13.39 3.65 -1.20
C LEU A 40 -13.45 4.37 -2.55
N ARG A 41 -13.41 5.72 -2.51
CA ARG A 41 -13.30 6.54 -3.71
C ARG A 41 -11.99 6.24 -4.46
N GLY A 42 -11.90 6.65 -5.72
CA GLY A 42 -10.69 6.41 -6.54
C GLY A 42 -10.48 4.94 -6.94
N GLY A 43 -11.44 4.05 -6.66
CA GLY A 43 -11.35 2.63 -7.00
C GLY A 43 -10.47 1.82 -6.05
N ILE A 44 -10.15 2.35 -4.87
CA ILE A 44 -9.40 1.64 -3.83
C ILE A 44 -10.31 0.56 -3.22
N LEU A 45 -9.82 -0.68 -3.24
CA LEU A 45 -10.40 -1.81 -2.53
C LEU A 45 -9.57 -2.04 -1.27
N VAL A 46 -10.23 -1.98 -0.12
CA VAL A 46 -9.61 -2.34 1.16
C VAL A 46 -10.16 -3.68 1.62
N THR A 47 -9.27 -4.53 2.08
CA THR A 47 -9.57 -5.86 2.59
C THR A 47 -9.06 -5.96 4.01
N PHE A 48 -9.89 -6.42 4.93
CA PHE A 48 -9.47 -6.85 6.26
C PHE A 48 -9.54 -8.38 6.34
N THR A 49 -8.55 -9.01 6.96
CA THR A 49 -8.48 -10.45 7.22
C THR A 49 -8.06 -10.72 8.66
N LEU A 50 -8.61 -11.79 9.23
CA LEU A 50 -8.22 -12.24 10.56
C LEU A 50 -7.04 -13.22 10.44
N HIS A 51 -6.00 -12.98 11.25
CA HIS A 51 -4.77 -13.75 11.26
C HIS A 51 -4.40 -14.18 12.69
N TYR A 52 -3.52 -15.19 12.76
CA TYR A 52 -2.92 -15.66 13.99
C TYR A 52 -1.40 -15.48 13.93
N THR A 53 -0.81 -15.09 15.06
CA THR A 53 0.64 -14.93 15.17
C THR A 53 1.35 -16.10 15.87
N VAL A 54 0.62 -16.86 16.70
CA VAL A 54 1.19 -17.95 17.53
C VAL A 54 0.72 -19.32 17.09
N THR A 55 -0.59 -19.58 17.11
CA THR A 55 -1.19 -20.86 16.73
C THR A 55 -2.49 -20.65 15.97
N GLU A 56 -2.89 -21.61 15.14
CA GLU A 56 -4.15 -21.60 14.39
C GLU A 56 -5.43 -21.56 15.26
N GLN A 57 -5.30 -21.83 16.56
CA GLN A 57 -6.38 -21.74 17.54
C GLN A 57 -6.51 -20.33 18.13
N ARG A 58 -5.56 -19.42 17.86
CA ARG A 58 -5.49 -18.11 18.49
C ARG A 58 -5.45 -17.00 17.44
N TRP A 59 -6.60 -16.39 17.20
CA TRP A 59 -6.73 -15.26 16.30
C TRP A 59 -6.50 -13.96 17.05
N ASP A 60 -5.39 -13.28 16.74
CA ASP A 60 -4.93 -12.12 17.51
C ASP A 60 -4.41 -10.96 16.67
N LEU A 61 -4.62 -11.02 15.37
CA LEU A 61 -4.26 -9.97 14.44
C LEU A 61 -5.39 -9.73 13.46
N LEU A 62 -5.79 -8.48 13.32
CA LEU A 62 -6.56 -8.02 12.18
C LEU A 62 -5.59 -7.34 11.20
N GLN A 63 -5.39 -7.96 10.04
CA GLN A 63 -4.55 -7.42 8.97
C GLN A 63 -5.43 -6.68 7.96
N ALA A 64 -4.96 -5.54 7.48
CA ALA A 64 -5.65 -4.73 6.48
C ALA A 64 -4.73 -4.44 5.30
N GLU A 65 -5.28 -4.51 4.10
CA GLU A 65 -4.59 -4.18 2.87
C GLU A 65 -5.46 -3.27 1.99
N ALA A 66 -4.86 -2.24 1.43
CA ALA A 66 -5.47 -1.36 0.45
C ALA A 66 -4.81 -1.58 -0.91
N ALA A 67 -5.64 -1.89 -1.90
CA ALA A 67 -5.21 -2.13 -3.27
C ALA A 67 -5.97 -1.26 -4.25
N SER A 68 -5.36 -0.98 -5.40
CA SER A 68 -6.05 -0.40 -6.56
C SER A 68 -5.80 -1.27 -7.80
N PRO A 69 -6.70 -1.25 -8.80
CA PRO A 69 -6.51 -2.03 -10.04
C PRO A 69 -5.18 -1.76 -10.75
N ASN A 70 -4.60 -0.57 -10.58
CA ASN A 70 -3.41 -0.14 -11.32
C ASN A 70 -2.09 -0.41 -10.58
N VAL A 71 -2.11 -0.51 -9.24
CA VAL A 71 -0.90 -0.61 -8.40
C VAL A 71 -0.82 -1.95 -7.67
N GLY A 72 -1.94 -2.68 -7.55
CA GLY A 72 -2.04 -3.76 -6.57
C GLY A 72 -2.06 -3.18 -5.15
N VAL A 73 -1.57 -3.94 -4.18
CA VAL A 73 -1.48 -3.51 -2.77
C VAL A 73 -0.46 -2.38 -2.65
N PHE A 74 -0.91 -1.21 -2.16
CA PHE A 74 -0.07 -0.02 -2.01
C PHE A 74 0.05 0.45 -0.55
N SER A 75 -0.82 -0.05 0.33
CA SER A 75 -0.75 0.21 1.76
C SER A 75 -1.27 -1.01 2.51
N SER A 76 -0.66 -1.30 3.65
CA SER A 76 -1.10 -2.33 4.58
C SER A 76 -1.00 -1.79 6.00
N ALA A 77 -1.82 -2.33 6.89
CA ALA A 77 -1.79 -2.03 8.31
C ALA A 77 -2.10 -3.30 9.10
N ASP A 78 -1.34 -3.51 10.17
CA ASP A 78 -1.54 -4.58 11.12
C ASP A 78 -2.12 -3.99 12.40
N PHE A 79 -3.24 -4.54 12.86
CA PHE A 79 -3.88 -4.19 14.12
C PHE A 79 -3.78 -5.39 15.09
N PRO A 80 -2.59 -5.64 15.67
CA PRO A 80 -2.41 -6.74 16.61
C PRO A 80 -3.17 -6.44 17.90
N PHE A 81 -4.01 -7.35 18.34
CA PHE A 81 -4.88 -7.12 19.51
C PHE A 81 -4.07 -6.86 20.78
N THR A 82 -2.83 -7.36 20.85
CA THR A 82 -1.88 -7.12 21.93
C THR A 82 -1.51 -5.64 22.10
N ALA A 83 -1.43 -4.87 21.01
CA ALA A 83 -1.14 -3.43 21.06
C ALA A 83 -2.27 -2.63 21.73
N TYR A 84 -3.46 -3.21 21.77
CA TYR A 84 -4.68 -2.65 22.35
C TYR A 84 -5.05 -3.32 23.69
N GLY A 85 -4.14 -4.10 24.26
CA GLY A 85 -4.30 -4.71 25.58
C GLY A 85 -3.83 -3.80 26.70
N THR A 86 -4.55 -3.75 27.83
CA THR A 86 -4.10 -3.00 29.02
C THR A 86 -3.12 -3.79 29.90
N VAL A 87 -3.00 -5.11 29.68
CA VAL A 87 -2.17 -6.02 30.48
C VAL A 87 -1.28 -6.85 29.57
N LEU A 88 0.04 -6.62 29.63
CA LEU A 88 1.04 -7.30 28.80
C LEU A 88 1.04 -8.83 28.94
N THR A 89 0.78 -9.36 30.13
CA THR A 89 0.80 -10.79 30.42
C THR A 89 -0.50 -11.51 30.05
N SER A 90 -1.53 -10.79 29.61
CA SER A 90 -2.84 -11.34 29.29
C SER A 90 -3.39 -10.68 28.02
N PRO A 91 -2.71 -10.88 26.87
CA PRO A 91 -3.12 -10.25 25.63
C PRO A 91 -4.50 -10.74 25.19
N PRO A 92 -5.33 -9.87 24.60
CA PRO A 92 -6.63 -10.26 24.05
C PRO A 92 -6.48 -11.02 22.74
N PHE A 93 -7.34 -12.02 22.54
CA PHE A 93 -7.43 -12.83 21.32
C PHE A 93 -8.77 -13.54 21.24
N ILE A 94 -9.14 -14.01 20.05
CA ILE A 94 -10.25 -14.96 19.88
C ILE A 94 -9.64 -16.36 19.91
N HIS A 95 -10.09 -17.16 20.87
CA HIS A 95 -9.67 -18.54 21.03
C HIS A 95 -10.67 -19.44 20.33
N GLU A 96 -10.18 -20.30 19.44
CA GLU A 96 -10.98 -21.26 18.70
C GLU A 96 -10.55 -22.69 19.02
N LEU A 97 -11.49 -23.47 19.57
CA LEU A 97 -11.30 -24.88 19.87
C LEU A 97 -12.52 -25.66 19.40
N GLU A 98 -12.29 -26.67 18.56
CA GLU A 98 -13.32 -27.62 18.09
C GLU A 98 -14.55 -26.93 17.46
N GLY A 99 -14.33 -25.82 16.75
CA GLY A 99 -15.38 -25.06 16.08
C GLY A 99 -16.19 -24.13 16.98
N ARG A 100 -15.79 -23.99 18.26
CA ARG A 100 -16.30 -22.96 19.17
C ARG A 100 -15.30 -21.83 19.31
N ALA A 101 -15.79 -20.60 19.32
CA ALA A 101 -14.95 -19.42 19.47
C ALA A 101 -15.38 -18.56 20.64
N GLU A 102 -14.41 -18.06 21.41
CA GLU A 102 -14.66 -17.13 22.50
C GLU A 102 -13.55 -16.08 22.60
N TRP A 103 -13.88 -14.91 23.15
CA TRP A 103 -12.86 -13.93 23.51
C TRP A 103 -12.09 -14.39 24.74
N SER A 104 -10.78 -14.52 24.61
CA SER A 104 -9.86 -14.59 25.73
C SER A 104 -9.40 -13.18 26.10
N ASN A 105 -9.34 -12.89 27.40
CA ASN A 105 -8.87 -11.61 27.96
C ASN A 105 -9.62 -10.36 27.44
N ARG A 106 -10.89 -10.50 27.06
CA ARG A 106 -11.72 -9.39 26.52
C ARG A 106 -11.78 -8.15 27.40
N LEU A 107 -11.77 -8.35 28.72
CA LEU A 107 -11.84 -7.27 29.72
C LEU A 107 -10.63 -6.33 29.66
N TYR A 108 -9.49 -6.82 29.17
CA TYR A 108 -8.27 -6.03 29.00
C TYR A 108 -8.14 -5.46 27.60
N PHE A 109 -9.10 -5.72 26.71
CA PHE A 109 -9.07 -5.26 25.33
C PHE A 109 -9.70 -3.88 25.19
N GLN A 110 -8.89 -2.87 24.92
CA GLN A 110 -9.32 -1.54 24.47
C GLN A 110 -9.75 -1.59 23.00
N MET A 111 -10.81 -2.38 22.73
CA MET A 111 -11.34 -2.58 21.38
C MET A 111 -11.73 -1.26 20.71
N GLY A 112 -12.16 -0.25 21.50
CA GLY A 112 -12.49 1.08 20.99
C GLY A 112 -11.29 1.78 20.35
N ASP A 113 -10.08 1.61 20.89
CA ASP A 113 -8.87 2.22 20.36
C ASP A 113 -8.46 1.56 19.04
N LEU A 114 -8.58 0.23 18.94
CA LEU A 114 -8.39 -0.49 17.67
C LEU A 114 -9.35 0.03 16.60
N ILE A 115 -10.64 0.15 16.95
CA ILE A 115 -11.65 0.65 16.02
C ILE A 115 -11.31 2.09 15.60
N ASN A 116 -10.88 2.95 16.53
CA ASN A 116 -10.49 4.33 16.22
C ASN A 116 -9.31 4.38 15.24
N ASP A 117 -8.26 3.60 15.49
CA ASP A 117 -7.08 3.56 14.63
C ASP A 117 -7.39 3.00 13.24
N ALA A 118 -8.22 1.96 13.16
CA ALA A 118 -8.65 1.39 11.89
C ALA A 118 -9.53 2.35 11.08
N VAL A 119 -10.44 3.08 11.74
CA VAL A 119 -11.24 4.16 11.12
C VAL A 119 -10.32 5.26 10.62
N LEU A 120 -9.37 5.73 11.44
CA LEU A 120 -8.41 6.76 11.05
C LEU A 120 -7.58 6.32 9.83
N TRP A 121 -7.12 5.06 9.80
CA TRP A 121 -6.39 4.52 8.65
C TRP A 121 -7.25 4.52 7.37
N LEU A 122 -8.50 4.08 7.45
CA LEU A 122 -9.45 4.15 6.33
C LEU A 122 -9.72 5.59 5.87
N GLU A 123 -9.84 6.54 6.80
CA GLU A 123 -10.02 7.96 6.50
C GLU A 123 -8.79 8.55 5.83
N MET A 124 -7.57 8.20 6.28
CA MET A 124 -6.33 8.61 5.64
C MET A 124 -6.22 8.09 4.20
N LEU A 125 -6.64 6.85 3.94
CA LEU A 125 -6.74 6.30 2.59
C LEU A 125 -7.78 7.02 1.72
N GLY A 126 -8.84 7.56 2.33
CA GLY A 126 -9.82 8.39 1.63
C GLY A 126 -9.33 9.83 1.39
N ALA A 127 -8.57 10.39 2.32
CA ALA A 127 -8.03 11.75 2.28
C ALA A 127 -6.83 11.88 1.32
N SER A 128 -6.06 10.81 1.11
CA SER A 128 -5.00 10.75 0.09
C SER A 128 -5.52 10.96 -1.35
N ILE A 129 -6.84 10.95 -1.54
CA ILE A 129 -7.51 11.29 -2.81
C ILE A 129 -7.79 12.80 -2.92
N ILE A 130 -7.94 13.51 -1.79
CA ILE A 130 -8.29 14.94 -1.72
C ILE A 130 -7.02 15.82 -1.77
N ASP A 131 -5.87 15.27 -1.41
CA ASP A 131 -4.56 15.83 -1.72
C ASP A 131 -3.88 15.04 -2.86
N PRO A 132 -3.87 15.55 -4.11
CA PRO A 132 -3.24 14.89 -5.24
C PRO A 132 -1.73 14.63 -5.07
N GLN A 133 -1.09 15.16 -4.02
CA GLN A 133 0.32 14.91 -3.70
C GLN A 133 0.56 13.59 -2.94
N VAL A 134 -0.49 12.91 -2.46
CA VAL A 134 -0.39 11.57 -1.87
C VAL A 134 -1.11 10.55 -2.76
N ARG A 135 -0.80 10.57 -4.05
CA ARG A 135 -0.95 9.36 -4.86
C ARG A 135 0.13 8.36 -4.39
N PRO A 136 -0.19 7.12 -4.00
CA PRO A 136 0.73 6.03 -4.33
C PRO A 136 0.81 6.05 -5.86
N PRO A 137 1.98 6.29 -6.46
CA PRO A 137 2.04 6.54 -7.89
C PRO A 137 1.63 5.27 -8.64
N ALA A 138 0.40 5.21 -9.13
CA ALA A 138 0.18 4.63 -10.44
C ALA A 138 0.74 5.62 -11.45
N ALA A 139 2.06 5.66 -11.67
CA ALA A 139 2.68 6.24 -12.87
C ALA A 139 4.21 6.26 -12.77
N PHE A 140 4.85 5.15 -12.41
CA PHE A 140 6.16 4.96 -13.03
C PHE A 140 5.89 4.44 -14.44
N PRO A 141 6.25 5.18 -15.50
CA PRO A 141 6.11 4.66 -16.85
C PRO A 141 6.92 3.37 -16.94
N ASP A 142 6.36 2.30 -17.52
CA ASP A 142 7.20 1.19 -17.95
C ASP A 142 8.13 1.74 -19.02
N LEU A 143 9.41 1.85 -18.68
CA LEU A 143 10.36 2.55 -19.52
C LEU A 143 10.55 1.78 -20.82
N GLY A 144 10.30 2.41 -21.96
CA GLY A 144 10.62 1.80 -23.25
C GLY A 144 12.12 1.48 -23.36
N ILE A 145 12.51 0.61 -24.31
CA ILE A 145 13.92 0.27 -24.56
C ILE A 145 14.79 1.53 -24.77
N LEU A 146 14.23 2.55 -25.43
CA LEU A 146 14.89 3.83 -25.66
C LEU A 146 15.04 4.65 -24.36
N GLU A 147 14.02 4.68 -23.53
CA GLU A 147 14.01 5.44 -22.27
C GLU A 147 15.01 4.84 -21.27
N ARG A 148 15.07 3.51 -21.15
CA ARG A 148 16.12 2.83 -20.35
C ARG A 148 17.52 3.16 -20.87
N ALA A 149 17.70 3.23 -22.20
CA ALA A 149 18.99 3.59 -22.80
C ALA A 149 19.40 5.05 -22.51
N LEU A 150 18.43 5.98 -22.50
CA LEU A 150 18.66 7.39 -22.13
C LEU A 150 19.08 7.50 -20.66
N VAL A 151 18.36 6.83 -19.75
CA VAL A 151 18.66 6.82 -18.30
C VAL A 151 20.04 6.22 -18.05
N LYS A 152 20.37 5.10 -18.69
CA LYS A 152 21.68 4.46 -18.58
C LYS A 152 22.81 5.36 -19.09
N HIS A 153 22.61 6.04 -20.22
CA HIS A 153 23.61 6.96 -20.76
C HIS A 153 23.85 8.13 -19.81
N ALA A 154 22.79 8.77 -19.32
CA ALA A 154 22.93 9.88 -18.40
C ALA A 154 23.52 9.45 -17.04
N ALA A 155 23.16 8.27 -16.50
CA ALA A 155 23.71 7.75 -15.25
C ALA A 155 25.23 7.49 -15.32
N PHE A 156 25.72 6.90 -16.41
CA PHE A 156 27.12 6.48 -16.51
C PHE A 156 28.04 7.42 -17.28
N GLN A 157 27.52 8.18 -18.24
CA GLN A 157 28.33 9.06 -19.10
C GLN A 157 28.18 10.54 -18.75
N LEU A 158 27.05 10.92 -18.14
CA LEU A 158 26.74 12.32 -17.79
C LEU A 158 26.68 12.54 -16.27
N ASP A 159 27.30 11.67 -15.48
CA ASP A 159 27.34 11.78 -14.01
C ASP A 159 25.93 11.94 -13.35
N GLY A 160 24.93 11.28 -13.94
CA GLY A 160 23.54 11.33 -13.48
C GLY A 160 22.77 12.60 -13.89
N THR A 161 23.34 13.47 -14.72
CA THR A 161 22.67 14.67 -15.22
C THR A 161 21.89 14.39 -16.52
N PHE A 162 20.72 14.99 -16.66
CA PHE A 162 19.81 14.82 -17.80
C PHE A 162 19.90 16.04 -18.74
N HIS A 163 21.01 16.15 -19.49
CA HIS A 163 21.22 17.22 -20.45
C HIS A 163 20.60 16.90 -21.81
N LEU A 164 19.59 17.68 -22.21
CA LEU A 164 18.86 17.49 -23.48
C LEU A 164 19.77 17.50 -24.72
N GLU A 165 20.73 18.42 -24.75
CA GLU A 165 21.64 18.58 -25.90
C GLU A 165 22.57 17.37 -26.06
N GLU A 166 23.16 16.92 -24.96
CA GLU A 166 24.09 15.79 -24.94
C GLU A 166 23.36 14.46 -25.20
N LEU A 167 22.15 14.29 -24.63
CA LEU A 167 21.31 13.13 -24.89
C LEU A 167 20.79 13.09 -26.32
N HIS A 168 20.41 14.22 -26.91
CA HIS A 168 20.01 14.27 -28.31
C HIS A 168 21.21 13.97 -29.24
N ALA A 169 22.41 14.47 -28.93
CA ALA A 169 23.62 14.17 -29.69
C ALA A 169 24.01 12.67 -29.63
N ALA A 170 23.74 12.00 -28.51
CA ALA A 170 23.97 10.55 -28.37
C ALA A 170 22.90 9.68 -29.08
N PHE A 171 21.68 10.18 -29.25
CA PHE A 171 20.55 9.43 -29.83
C PHE A 171 19.82 10.15 -30.99
N PRO A 172 20.52 10.78 -31.96
CA PRO A 172 19.94 11.76 -32.88
C PRO A 172 18.94 11.20 -33.89
N LYS A 173 18.98 9.88 -34.14
CA LYS A 173 18.05 9.18 -35.05
C LYS A 173 16.96 8.39 -34.32
N ARG A 174 17.01 8.36 -32.98
CA ARG A 174 16.11 7.55 -32.15
C ARG A 174 15.09 8.41 -31.38
N ILE A 175 15.41 9.67 -31.13
CA ILE A 175 14.49 10.63 -30.51
C ILE A 175 14.72 12.03 -31.07
N SER A 176 13.64 12.77 -31.32
CA SER A 176 13.73 14.18 -31.70
C SER A 176 13.98 15.05 -30.47
N ARG A 177 14.60 16.23 -30.63
CA ARG A 177 14.73 17.22 -29.52
C ARG A 177 13.40 17.55 -28.85
N ARG A 178 12.34 17.69 -29.65
CA ARG A 178 11.00 18.00 -29.16
C ARG A 178 10.47 16.88 -28.26
N SER A 179 10.53 15.64 -28.74
CA SER A 179 10.08 14.46 -27.98
C SER A 179 10.92 14.26 -26.71
N LEU A 180 12.23 14.54 -26.77
CA LEU A 180 13.11 14.47 -25.60
C LEU A 180 12.78 15.56 -24.56
N SER A 181 12.41 16.75 -25.01
CA SER A 181 11.95 17.83 -24.12
C SER A 181 10.59 17.51 -23.48
N GLU A 182 9.65 16.97 -24.25
CA GLU A 182 8.34 16.51 -23.75
C GLU A 182 8.50 15.36 -22.74
N LEU A 183 9.44 14.43 -22.99
CA LEU A 183 9.78 13.36 -22.07
C LEU A 183 10.39 13.90 -20.77
N ALA A 184 11.32 14.85 -20.87
CA ALA A 184 11.94 15.48 -19.71
C ALA A 184 10.88 16.19 -18.83
N GLN A 185 10.01 16.99 -19.46
CA GLN A 185 8.94 17.68 -18.73
C GLN A 185 7.99 16.68 -18.05
N ARG A 186 7.61 15.60 -18.73
CA ARG A 186 6.79 14.54 -18.14
C ARG A 186 7.50 13.88 -16.96
N TRP A 187 8.80 13.64 -17.03
CA TRP A 187 9.56 13.05 -15.94
C TRP A 187 9.80 14.03 -14.78
N GLU A 188 9.89 15.33 -15.04
CA GLU A 188 9.87 16.37 -13.99
C GLU A 188 8.51 16.37 -13.26
N GLU A 189 7.40 16.40 -14.01
CA GLU A 189 6.04 16.36 -13.45
C GLU A 189 5.76 15.09 -12.62
N LEU A 190 6.50 14.00 -12.88
CA LEU A 190 6.43 12.73 -12.14
C LEU A 190 7.48 12.61 -11.02
N GLY A 191 8.31 13.62 -10.78
CA GLY A 191 9.40 13.58 -9.78
C GLY A 191 10.53 12.59 -10.11
N LEU A 192 10.64 12.17 -11.38
CA LEU A 192 11.69 11.27 -11.87
C LEU A 192 12.98 12.02 -12.22
N LEU A 193 12.87 13.31 -12.53
CA LEU A 193 13.97 14.26 -12.64
C LEU A 193 13.87 15.33 -11.53
N THR A 194 14.99 15.93 -11.14
CA THR A 194 14.96 17.10 -10.25
C THR A 194 14.45 18.34 -10.98
N ASP A 195 13.64 19.15 -10.30
CA ASP A 195 13.08 20.39 -10.82
C ASP A 195 14.13 21.51 -10.97
N GLU A 196 15.26 21.39 -10.27
CA GLU A 196 16.39 22.30 -10.37
C GLU A 196 17.28 21.99 -11.59
N ARG A 197 17.76 23.05 -12.26
CA ARG A 197 18.71 22.93 -13.37
C ARG A 197 20.15 22.96 -12.85
N PRO A 198 21.03 22.05 -13.29
CA PRO A 198 20.80 21.00 -14.27
C PRO A 198 19.96 19.84 -13.70
N ARG A 199 19.01 19.36 -14.50
CA ARG A 199 18.13 18.23 -14.13
C ARG A 199 18.97 17.01 -13.83
N ARG A 200 18.66 16.30 -12.74
CA ARG A 200 19.34 15.06 -12.35
C ARG A 200 18.37 13.90 -12.33
N ILE A 201 18.87 12.73 -12.71
CA ILE A 201 18.14 11.47 -12.59
C ILE A 201 18.04 11.11 -11.12
N THR A 202 16.80 11.04 -10.62
CA THR A 202 16.51 10.63 -9.25
C THR A 202 16.76 9.14 -9.04
N VAL A 203 16.84 8.72 -7.78
CA VAL A 203 16.98 7.30 -7.42
C VAL A 203 15.82 6.47 -7.99
N ALA A 204 14.59 7.01 -7.96
CA ALA A 204 13.41 6.35 -8.52
C ALA A 204 13.57 6.02 -10.02
N LEU A 205 14.04 6.97 -10.83
CA LEU A 205 14.26 6.76 -12.27
C LEU A 205 15.37 5.73 -12.55
N ARG A 206 16.38 5.64 -11.68
CA ARG A 206 17.46 4.62 -11.79
C ARG A 206 16.91 3.22 -11.57
N VAL A 207 16.14 3.01 -10.50
CA VAL A 207 15.55 1.70 -10.17
C VAL A 207 14.65 1.20 -11.31
N LEU A 208 13.80 2.06 -11.88
CA LEU A 208 12.91 1.69 -12.99
C LEU A 208 13.65 1.28 -14.27
N SER A 209 14.82 1.86 -14.48
CA SER A 209 15.63 1.58 -15.67
C SER A 209 16.42 0.27 -15.56
N GLY A 210 16.43 -0.38 -14.39
CA GLY A 210 17.27 -1.56 -14.12
C GLY A 210 18.76 -1.23 -14.12
N VAL A 211 19.12 0.02 -13.84
CA VAL A 211 20.50 0.47 -13.71
C VAL A 211 20.90 0.32 -12.24
N GLU A 212 21.45 -0.85 -11.91
CA GLU A 212 22.14 -1.11 -10.65
C GLU A 212 23.67 -0.94 -10.84
N TYR A 213 24.34 -0.42 -9.81
CA TYR A 213 25.80 -0.25 -9.77
C TYR A 213 26.48 -1.50 -9.23
#